data_AF-A0A9E3X2G6-F1
#
_entry.id   AF-A0A9E3X2G6-F1
#
_cell.length_a   1.000
_cell.length_b   1.000
_cell.length_c   1.000
_cell.angle_alpha   90.00
_cell.angle_beta   90.00
_cell.angle_gamma   90.00
#
_symmetry.space_group_name_H-M   'P 1'
#
loop_
_entity.id
_entity.type
_entity.pdbx_description
1 polymer ?
#
loop_
_entity_poly.entity_id
_entity_poly.type
_entity_poly.pdbx_seq_one_letter_code
_entity_poly.pdbx_strand_id
1 'polypeptide(L)'
;MSTPSQAALTALINERTGAVLQQFAAATQPPPQPTTVAQLAATIDHTLLKPDARAGQIEKLCQEAADYGFASVCVNPTWVPRCAELLAAATS
;
A
#
# COMPACT_ATOMS: atom_id res chain seq x y z
N MET A 1 -14.91 20.16 19.20
CA MET A 1 -13.54 19.63 19.19
C MET A 1 -12.61 20.83 19.08
N SER A 2 -11.79 21.11 20.09
CA SER A 2 -10.91 22.28 20.09
C SER A 2 -9.74 22.05 19.14
N THR A 3 -9.57 22.93 18.16
CA THR A 3 -8.42 22.91 17.25
C THR A 3 -7.14 23.15 18.06
N PRO A 4 -6.11 22.29 17.94
CA PRO A 4 -4.83 22.54 18.61
C PRO A 4 -4.22 23.86 18.15
N SER A 5 -3.54 24.56 19.05
CA SER A 5 -2.87 25.81 18.72
C SER A 5 -1.72 25.57 17.74
N GLN A 6 -1.37 26.58 16.95
CA GLN A 6 -0.23 26.52 16.03
C GLN A 6 1.06 26.13 16.76
N ALA A 7 1.28 26.67 17.96
CA ALA A 7 2.43 26.35 18.80
C ALA A 7 2.48 24.86 19.18
N ALA A 8 1.33 24.25 19.52
CA ALA A 8 1.24 22.84 19.87
C ALA A 8 1.53 21.93 18.65
N LEU A 9 1.04 22.29 17.46
CA LEU A 9 1.32 21.55 16.23
C LEU A 9 2.80 21.65 15.83
N THR A 10 3.40 22.84 15.92
CA THR A 10 4.83 23.04 15.63
C THR A 10 5.70 22.26 16.60
N ALA A 11 5.37 22.26 17.90
CA ALA A 11 6.10 21.47 18.89
C ALA A 11 6.02 19.96 18.58
N LEU A 12 4.83 19.45 18.24
CA LEU A 12 4.64 18.05 17.87
C LEU A 12 5.42 17.67 16.62
N ILE A 13 5.40 18.52 15.57
CA ILE A 13 6.17 18.27 14.35
C ILE A 13 7.65 18.18 14.69
N ASN A 14 8.19 19.17 15.42
CA ASN A 14 9.61 19.20 15.77
C ASN A 14 10.03 18.00 16.63
N GLU A 15 9.20 17.60 17.59
CA GLU A 15 9.42 16.41 18.41
C GLU A 15 9.48 15.13 17.54
N ARG A 16 8.50 14.94 16.67
CA ARG A 16 8.45 13.77 15.78
C ARG A 16 9.58 13.76 14.77
N THR A 17 9.91 14.91 14.19
CA THR A 17 11.06 15.06 13.30
C THR A 17 12.36 14.72 14.04
N GLY A 18 12.56 15.23 15.25
CA GLY A 18 13.74 14.91 16.06
C GLY A 18 13.88 13.42 16.35
N ALA A 19 12.79 12.77 16.75
CA ALA A 19 12.77 11.33 17.02
C ALA A 19 13.11 10.51 15.75
N VAL A 20 12.55 10.88 14.60
CA VAL A 20 12.82 10.22 13.32
C VAL A 20 14.29 10.40 12.92
N LEU A 21 14.85 11.61 13.05
CA LEU A 21 16.25 11.88 12.74
C LEU A 21 17.21 11.07 13.61
N GLN A 22 16.92 10.94 14.91
CA GLN A 22 17.71 10.11 15.82
C GLN A 22 17.66 8.63 15.43
N GLN A 23 16.49 8.12 15.06
CA GLN A 23 16.32 6.73 14.60
C GLN A 23 17.12 6.46 13.32
N PHE A 24 17.07 7.37 12.34
CA PHE A 24 17.85 7.23 11.10
C PHE A 24 19.36 7.38 11.33
N ALA A 25 19.77 8.26 12.25
CA ALA A 25 21.19 8.39 12.62
C ALA A 25 21.73 7.15 13.36
N ALA A 26 20.88 6.46 14.13
CA ALA A 26 21.21 5.25 14.85
C ALA A 26 21.16 3.97 13.98
N ALA A 27 20.55 4.03 12.79
CA ALA A 27 20.42 2.87 11.91
C ALA A 27 21.78 2.53 11.26
N THR A 28 22.34 1.38 11.63
CA THR A 28 23.63 0.87 11.11
C THR A 28 23.49 -0.14 9.97
N GLN A 29 22.26 -0.48 9.59
CA GLN A 29 21.95 -1.42 8.53
C GLN A 29 20.88 -0.84 7.60
N PRO A 30 20.96 -1.10 6.28
CA PRO A 30 19.89 -0.76 5.37
C PRO A 30 18.62 -1.54 5.74
N PRO A 31 17.42 -1.00 5.43
CA PRO A 31 16.17 -1.70 5.70
C PRO A 31 16.15 -3.06 4.98
N PRO A 32 15.56 -4.09 5.59
CA PRO A 32 15.49 -5.41 4.98
C PRO A 32 14.84 -5.32 3.60
N GLN A 33 15.50 -5.95 2.62
CA GLN A 33 15.02 -6.01 1.24
C GLN A 33 14.50 -7.43 0.95
N PRO A 34 13.47 -7.58 0.11
CA PRO A 34 13.04 -8.90 -0.34
C PRO A 34 14.17 -9.58 -1.11
N THR A 35 14.47 -10.83 -0.78
CA THR A 35 15.55 -11.61 -1.40
C THR A 35 15.02 -12.69 -2.35
N THR A 36 13.70 -12.87 -2.40
CA THR A 36 13.02 -13.79 -3.32
C THR A 36 11.92 -13.09 -4.09
N VAL A 37 11.53 -13.67 -5.23
CA VAL A 37 10.41 -13.17 -6.04
C VAL A 37 9.10 -13.21 -5.27
N ALA A 38 8.85 -14.24 -4.47
CA ALA A 38 7.64 -14.34 -3.65
C ALA A 38 7.58 -13.24 -2.57
N GLN A 39 8.71 -12.95 -1.92
CA GLN A 39 8.78 -11.84 -0.97
C GLN A 39 8.59 -10.48 -1.67
N LEU A 40 9.13 -10.33 -2.88
CA LEU A 40 8.91 -9.12 -3.67
C LEU A 40 7.44 -8.98 -4.07
N ALA A 41 6.80 -10.05 -4.55
CA ALA A 41 5.39 -10.05 -4.92
C ALA A 41 4.50 -9.62 -3.75
N ALA A 42 4.77 -10.13 -2.54
CA ALA A 42 4.08 -9.75 -1.32
C ALA A 42 4.26 -8.28 -0.88
N THR A 43 5.00 -7.46 -1.63
CA THR A 43 5.14 -6.00 -1.43
C THR A 43 4.47 -5.17 -2.53
N ILE A 44 3.93 -5.79 -3.56
CA ILE A 44 3.38 -5.10 -4.73
C ILE A 44 1.88 -4.86 -4.57
N ASP A 45 1.46 -3.61 -4.73
CA ASP A 45 0.07 -3.21 -4.92
C ASP A 45 -0.24 -3.10 -6.43
N HIS A 46 -0.90 -4.11 -7.00
CA HIS A 46 -1.18 -4.16 -8.44
C HIS A 46 -2.25 -3.14 -8.82
N THR A 47 -1.86 -2.10 -9.53
CA THR A 47 -2.64 -0.86 -9.63
C THR A 47 -3.25 -0.62 -11.02
N LEU A 48 -4.57 -0.38 -11.07
CA LEU A 48 -5.28 0.11 -12.26
C LEU A 48 -6.27 1.22 -11.88
N LEU A 49 -5.77 2.46 -11.95
CA LEU A 49 -6.55 3.67 -11.66
C LEU A 49 -6.91 4.50 -12.91
N LYS A 50 -6.66 3.94 -14.12
CA LYS A 50 -7.09 4.61 -15.35
C LYS A 50 -8.63 4.79 -15.33
N PRO A 51 -9.14 6.00 -15.61
CA PRO A 51 -10.58 6.28 -15.51
C PRO A 51 -11.42 5.51 -16.53
N ASP A 52 -10.80 5.10 -17.64
CA ASP A 52 -11.40 4.30 -18.72
C ASP A 52 -11.17 2.79 -18.56
N ALA A 53 -10.70 2.34 -17.39
CA ALA A 53 -10.54 0.92 -17.09
C ALA A 53 -11.88 0.18 -17.28
N ARG A 54 -11.84 -0.92 -18.03
CA ARG A 54 -13.00 -1.76 -18.33
C ARG A 54 -13.03 -3.00 -17.44
N ALA A 55 -14.20 -3.59 -17.28
CA ALA A 55 -14.41 -4.78 -16.44
C ALA A 55 -13.41 -5.91 -16.74
N GLY A 56 -13.16 -6.24 -18.01
CA GLY A 56 -12.19 -7.28 -18.37
C GLY A 56 -10.73 -6.96 -17.99
N GLN A 57 -10.37 -5.68 -17.89
CA GLN A 57 -9.04 -5.28 -17.39
C GLN A 57 -8.94 -5.42 -15.87
N ILE A 58 -10.05 -5.16 -15.16
CA ILE A 58 -10.14 -5.36 -13.71
C ILE A 58 -10.11 -6.85 -13.36
N GLU A 59 -10.81 -7.68 -14.14
CA GLU A 59 -10.77 -9.14 -14.01
C GLU A 59 -9.35 -9.67 -14.22
N LYS A 60 -8.68 -9.22 -15.29
CA LYS A 60 -7.28 -9.56 -15.54
C LYS A 60 -6.36 -9.11 -14.42
N LEU A 61 -6.53 -7.89 -13.89
CA LEU A 61 -5.77 -7.37 -12.76
C LEU A 61 -5.90 -8.27 -11.53
N CYS A 62 -7.13 -8.66 -11.17
CA CYS A 62 -7.38 -9.56 -10.04
C CYS A 62 -6.78 -10.95 -10.25
N GLN A 63 -6.90 -11.50 -11.47
CA GLN A 63 -6.31 -12.80 -11.79
C GLN A 63 -4.79 -12.77 -11.67
N GLU A 64 -4.12 -11.77 -12.26
CA GLU A 64 -2.67 -11.61 -12.14
C GLU A 64 -2.25 -11.46 -10.67
N ALA A 65 -2.98 -10.68 -9.88
CA ALA A 65 -2.68 -10.51 -8.46
C ALA A 65 -2.76 -11.83 -7.68
N ALA A 66 -3.75 -12.66 -7.97
CA ALA A 66 -3.85 -13.99 -7.37
C ALA A 66 -2.74 -14.93 -7.85
N ASP A 67 -2.48 -14.98 -9.17
CA ASP A 67 -1.50 -15.87 -9.79
C ASP A 67 -0.07 -15.58 -9.31
N TYR A 68 0.29 -14.30 -9.13
CA TYR A 68 1.61 -13.88 -8.70
C TYR A 68 1.76 -13.73 -7.19
N GLY A 69 0.66 -13.80 -6.43
CA GLY A 69 0.67 -13.59 -4.97
C GLY A 69 1.03 -12.15 -4.58
N PHE A 70 0.46 -11.17 -5.29
CA PHE A 70 0.65 -9.76 -4.96
C PHE A 70 -0.04 -9.39 -3.63
N ALA A 71 0.45 -8.33 -2.97
CA ALA A 71 -0.05 -7.91 -1.67
C ALA A 71 -1.50 -7.43 -1.72
N SER A 72 -1.82 -6.64 -2.75
CA SER A 72 -3.16 -6.10 -2.95
C SER A 72 -3.41 -5.72 -4.42
N VAL A 73 -4.67 -5.37 -4.71
CA VAL A 73 -5.04 -4.62 -5.92
C VAL A 73 -5.48 -3.21 -5.54
N CYS A 74 -5.07 -2.22 -6.33
CA CYS A 74 -5.47 -0.82 -6.15
C CYS A 74 -6.28 -0.35 -7.35
N VAL A 75 -7.56 -0.05 -7.11
CA VAL A 75 -8.55 0.28 -8.16
C VAL A 75 -9.40 1.47 -7.75
N ASN A 76 -10.05 2.11 -8.74
CA ASN A 76 -11.04 3.14 -8.44
C ASN A 76 -12.21 2.54 -7.61
N PRO A 77 -12.80 3.29 -6.67
CA PRO A 77 -13.79 2.76 -5.71
C PRO A 77 -14.96 1.99 -6.33
N THR A 78 -15.41 2.39 -7.53
CA THR A 78 -16.47 1.72 -8.29
C THR A 78 -16.18 0.23 -8.54
N TRP A 79 -14.91 -0.17 -8.61
CA TRP A 79 -14.49 -1.55 -8.88
C TRP A 79 -14.26 -2.39 -7.62
N VAL A 80 -14.22 -1.79 -6.43
CA VAL A 80 -13.92 -2.49 -5.17
C VAL A 80 -14.80 -3.71 -4.93
N PRO A 81 -16.15 -3.66 -5.09
CA PRO A 81 -16.99 -4.83 -4.89
C PRO A 81 -16.65 -5.98 -5.83
N ARG A 82 -16.40 -5.66 -7.12
CA ARG A 82 -16.04 -6.64 -8.13
C ARG A 82 -14.69 -7.30 -7.85
N CYS A 83 -13.69 -6.53 -7.44
CA CYS A 83 -12.37 -7.07 -7.07
C CYS A 83 -12.46 -7.99 -5.84
N ALA A 84 -13.26 -7.61 -4.84
CA ALA A 84 -13.44 -8.42 -3.64
C ALA A 84 -14.07 -9.79 -3.96
N GLU A 85 -15.11 -9.82 -4.81
CA GLU A 85 -15.73 -11.07 -5.27
C GLU A 85 -14.73 -11.98 -5.99
N LEU A 86 -13.96 -11.42 -6.94
CA LEU A 86 -13.00 -12.18 -7.74
C LEU A 86 -11.86 -12.76 -6.90
N LEU A 87 -11.30 -11.98 -5.98
CA LEU A 87 -10.17 -12.40 -5.15
C LEU A 87 -10.57 -13.38 -4.04
N ALA A 88 -11.81 -13.30 -3.53
CA ALA A 88 -12.32 -14.30 -2.59
C ALA A 88 -12.49 -15.68 -3.23
N ALA A 89 -12.91 -15.73 -4.50
CA ALA A 89 -13.01 -16.98 -5.25
C ALA A 89 -11.64 -17.60 -5.55
N ALA A 90 -10.60 -16.79 -5.72
CA ALA A 90 -9.24 -17.25 -6.02
C ALA A 90 -8.47 -17.81 -4.81
N THR A 91 -8.95 -17.55 -3.59
CA THR A 91 -8.32 -18.02 -2.34
C THR A 91 -8.96 -19.30 -1.77
N SER A 92 -9.75 -20.03 -2.57
CA SER A 92 -10.39 -21.31 -2.20
C SER A 92 -9.60 -22.54 -2.62
#